data_AF-A0A955LEG2-F1
#
_entry.id   AF-A0A955LEG2-F1
#
_cell.length_a   1.000
_cell.length_b   1.000
_cell.length_c   1.000
_cell.angle_alpha   90.00
_cell.angle_beta   90.00
_cell.angle_gamma   90.00
#
_symmetry.space_group_name_H-M   'P 1'
#
loop_
_entity.id
_entity.type
_entity.pdbx_description
1 polymer ?
#
loop_
_entity_poly.entity_id
_entity_poly.type
_entity_poly.pdbx_seq_one_letter_code
_entity_poly.pdbx_strand_id
1 'polypeptide(L)'
;MSFPILHSQSDPNIAVFGANPENFNFNTLVTSLNQIADYAVGMVLGVAAIVLIIIAYMFITSQGNQQQLETAKKGLLGLIVGVVVVLGSYIIIKVIQSTLT
;
A
#
# COMPACT_ATOMS: atom_id res chain seq x y z
N MET A 1 53.35 -8.18 4.85
CA MET A 1 52.29 -8.39 5.86
C MET A 1 51.21 -7.32 5.68
N SER A 2 50.53 -7.31 4.54
CA SER A 2 49.53 -6.28 4.24
C SER A 2 48.15 -6.88 4.43
N PHE A 3 47.43 -6.36 5.42
CA PHE A 3 46.11 -6.84 5.79
C PHE A 3 45.10 -6.59 4.66
N PRO A 4 44.24 -7.57 4.32
CA PRO A 4 43.14 -7.35 3.38
C PRO A 4 42.09 -6.42 4.01
N ILE A 5 41.87 -5.29 3.36
CA ILE A 5 40.79 -4.36 3.66
C ILE A 5 39.46 -5.04 3.33
N LEU A 6 38.58 -5.12 4.32
CA LEU A 6 37.21 -5.61 4.17
C LEU A 6 36.50 -4.76 3.12
N HIS A 7 36.25 -5.35 1.95
CA HIS A 7 35.21 -4.87 1.07
C HIS A 7 33.88 -5.13 1.78
N SER A 8 33.42 -4.13 2.54
CA SER A 8 32.00 -3.99 2.87
C SER A 8 31.28 -3.62 1.58
N GLN A 9 31.20 -4.59 0.67
CA GLN A 9 30.24 -4.60 -0.41
C GLN A 9 28.88 -4.80 0.27
N SER A 10 28.23 -3.66 0.50
CA SER A 10 26.86 -3.50 0.93
C SER A 10 26.01 -4.66 0.44
N ASP A 11 25.53 -5.48 1.38
CA ASP A 11 24.65 -6.60 1.12
C ASP A 11 23.50 -6.14 0.21
N PRO A 12 23.32 -6.76 -0.99
CA PRO A 12 22.26 -6.37 -1.93
C PRO A 12 20.84 -6.66 -1.42
N ASN A 13 20.72 -7.17 -0.20
CA ASN A 13 19.47 -7.67 0.39
C ASN A 13 18.93 -6.82 1.55
N ILE A 14 19.36 -5.57 1.71
CA ILE A 14 18.65 -4.57 2.54
C ILE A 14 18.00 -3.46 1.69
N ALA A 15 17.78 -3.72 0.40
CA ALA A 15 16.97 -2.87 -0.46
C ALA A 15 15.48 -3.04 -0.14
N VAL A 16 15.05 -2.62 1.04
CA VAL A 16 13.61 -2.40 1.28
C VAL A 16 13.13 -1.16 0.52
N PHE A 17 14.04 -0.27 0.10
CA PHE A 17 13.74 0.87 -0.77
C PHE A 17 14.95 1.15 -1.68
N GLY A 18 15.00 0.55 -2.87
CA GLY A 18 16.16 0.55 -3.78
C GLY A 18 16.68 1.94 -4.17
N ALA A 19 17.45 2.58 -3.30
CA ALA A 19 18.20 3.80 -3.57
C ALA A 19 19.67 3.42 -3.79
N ASN A 20 20.16 3.64 -5.01
CA ASN A 20 21.59 3.69 -5.26
C ASN A 20 22.15 4.95 -4.55
N PRO A 21 23.05 4.82 -3.55
CA PRO A 21 23.47 5.95 -2.72
C PRO A 21 24.33 6.98 -3.47
N GLU A 22 24.78 6.68 -4.69
CA GLU A 22 25.68 7.56 -5.44
C GLU A 22 24.94 8.62 -6.29
N ASN A 23 23.61 8.58 -6.38
CA ASN A 23 22.84 9.54 -7.18
C ASN A 23 21.44 9.81 -6.60
N PHE A 24 21.38 10.61 -5.53
CA PHE A 24 20.13 11.18 -5.00
C PHE A 24 19.49 12.12 -6.03
N ASN A 25 18.66 11.56 -6.90
CA ASN A 25 17.87 12.29 -7.88
C ASN A 25 16.40 12.26 -7.49
N PHE A 26 15.62 13.21 -8.02
CA PHE A 26 14.17 13.28 -7.80
C PHE A 26 13.47 11.98 -8.23
N ASN A 27 13.97 11.32 -9.29
CA ASN A 27 13.49 10.00 -9.72
C ASN A 27 13.65 8.92 -8.64
N THR A 28 14.73 8.95 -7.85
CA THR A 28 14.94 8.01 -6.75
C THR A 28 13.91 8.23 -5.64
N LEU A 29 13.58 9.49 -5.33
CA LEU A 29 12.54 9.84 -4.35
C LEU A 29 11.15 9.36 -4.81
N VAL A 30 10.81 9.59 -6.07
CA VAL A 30 9.53 9.15 -6.66
C VAL A 30 9.44 7.62 -6.65
N THR A 31 10.54 6.92 -6.95
CA THR A 31 10.57 5.45 -6.94
C THR A 31 10.39 4.89 -5.53
N SER A 32 11.04 5.48 -4.52
CA SER A 32 10.86 5.08 -3.12
C SER A 32 9.44 5.38 -2.61
N LEU A 33 8.86 6.52 -2.99
CA LEU A 33 7.46 6.84 -2.66
C LEU A 33 6.49 5.82 -3.25
N ASN A 34 6.72 5.36 -4.48
CA ASN A 34 5.89 4.34 -5.10
C ASN A 34 5.98 3.00 -4.38
N GLN A 35 7.18 2.59 -3.97
CA GLN A 35 7.35 1.36 -3.20
C GLN A 35 6.61 1.41 -1.86
N ILE A 36 6.68 2.55 -1.16
CA ILE A 36 5.95 2.76 0.10
C ILE A 36 4.43 2.76 -0.16
N ALA A 37 4.00 3.43 -1.23
CA ALA A 37 2.58 3.49 -1.60
C ALA A 37 2.02 2.12 -1.98
N ASP A 38 2.72 1.34 -2.81
CA ASP A 38 2.31 -0.02 -3.19
C ASP A 38 2.24 -0.93 -1.96
N TYR A 39 3.21 -0.83 -1.05
CA TYR A 39 3.18 -1.58 0.20
C TYR A 39 2.00 -1.17 1.10
N ALA A 40 1.75 0.13 1.24
CA ALA A 40 0.61 0.65 2.00
C ALA A 40 -0.73 0.22 1.39
N VAL A 41 -0.86 0.28 0.06
CA VAL A 41 -2.04 -0.18 -0.68
C VAL A 41 -2.25 -1.69 -0.47
N GLY A 42 -1.19 -2.50 -0.56
CA GLY A 42 -1.27 -3.94 -0.31
C GLY A 42 -1.78 -4.27 1.09
N MET A 43 -1.27 -3.57 2.11
CA MET A 43 -1.75 -3.70 3.50
C MET A 43 -3.23 -3.33 3.64
N VAL A 44 -3.65 -2.19 3.08
CA VAL A 44 -5.03 -1.71 3.17
C VAL A 44 -5.99 -2.68 2.45
N LEU A 45 -5.63 -3.16 1.26
CA LEU A 45 -6.43 -4.13 0.51
C LEU A 45 -6.56 -5.45 1.26
N GLY A 46 -5.50 -5.92 1.92
CA GLY A 46 -5.54 -7.12 2.75
C GLY A 46 -6.53 -7.00 3.92
N VAL A 47 -6.51 -5.89 4.65
CA VAL A 47 -7.47 -5.63 5.74
C VAL A 47 -8.89 -5.46 5.18
N ALA A 48 -9.04 -4.74 4.08
CA ALA A 48 -10.33 -4.50 3.43
C ALA A 48 -10.99 -5.83 3.02
N ALA A 49 -10.24 -6.79 2.48
CA ALA A 49 -10.78 -8.10 2.11
C ALA A 49 -11.39 -8.85 3.30
N ILE A 50 -10.72 -8.84 4.46
CA ILE A 50 -11.22 -9.49 5.68
C ILE A 50 -12.52 -8.81 6.14
N VAL A 51 -12.53 -7.48 6.21
CA VAL A 51 -13.70 -6.69 6.60
C VAL A 51 -14.87 -6.93 5.64
N LEU A 52 -14.60 -7.05 4.34
CA LEU A 52 -15.61 -7.34 3.32
C LEU A 52 -16.28 -8.69 3.56
N ILE A 53 -15.51 -9.73 3.88
CA ILE A 53 -16.03 -11.07 4.19
C ILE A 53 -16.95 -11.01 5.42
N ILE A 54 -16.53 -10.31 6.48
CA ILE A 54 -17.32 -10.15 7.71
C ILE A 54 -18.64 -9.43 7.41
N ILE A 55 -18.59 -8.33 6.67
CA ILE A 55 -19.77 -7.56 6.27
C ILE A 55 -20.70 -8.42 5.41
N ALA A 56 -20.17 -9.16 4.43
CA ALA A 56 -20.94 -10.00 3.54
C ALA A 56 -21.66 -11.13 4.29
N TYR A 57 -20.96 -11.81 5.19
CA TYR A 57 -21.55 -12.86 6.03
C TYR A 57 -22.66 -12.29 6.93
N MET A 58 -22.40 -11.14 7.56
CA MET A 58 -23.40 -10.46 8.38
C MET A 58 -24.61 -10.06 7.52
N PHE A 59 -24.42 -9.51 6.33
CA PHE A 59 -25.51 -9.08 5.45
C PHE A 59 -26.45 -10.24 5.05
N ILE A 60 -25.89 -11.42 4.76
CA ILE A 60 -26.65 -12.62 4.39
C ILE A 60 -27.44 -13.18 5.60
N THR A 61 -26.83 -13.16 6.78
CA THR A 61 -27.42 -13.70 8.02
C THR A 61 -28.39 -12.73 8.72
N SER A 62 -28.37 -11.45 8.34
CA SER A 62 -29.15 -10.37 8.98
C SER A 62 -30.62 -10.28 8.56
N GLN A 63 -31.18 -11.24 7.81
CA GLN A 63 -32.51 -11.14 7.18
C GLN A 63 -33.70 -10.85 8.14
N GLY A 64 -33.49 -10.80 9.45
CA GLY A 64 -34.49 -10.34 10.43
C GLY A 64 -33.99 -9.35 11.49
N ASN A 65 -32.72 -8.92 11.46
CA ASN A 65 -32.16 -8.01 12.48
C ASN A 65 -31.69 -6.68 11.87
N GLN A 66 -32.48 -5.64 12.11
CA GLN A 66 -32.26 -4.28 11.59
C GLN A 66 -30.92 -3.68 12.02
N GLN A 67 -30.43 -4.06 13.20
CA GLN A 67 -29.18 -3.55 13.78
C GLN A 67 -27.94 -4.09 13.04
N GLN A 68 -27.97 -5.36 12.62
CA GLN A 68 -26.89 -5.94 11.84
C GLN A 68 -26.89 -5.41 10.40
N LEU A 69 -28.07 -5.14 9.83
CA LEU A 69 -28.18 -4.51 8.51
C LEU A 69 -27.57 -3.09 8.49
N GLU A 70 -27.85 -2.28 9.51
CA GLU A 70 -27.22 -0.95 9.63
C GLU A 70 -25.71 -1.04 9.81
N THR A 71 -25.24 -1.97 10.63
CA THR A 71 -23.81 -2.18 10.86
C THR A 71 -23.09 -2.60 9.58
N ALA A 72 -23.69 -3.50 8.81
CA ALA A 72 -23.14 -3.95 7.53
C ALA A 72 -23.10 -2.82 6.49
N LYS A 73 -24.13 -1.97 6.44
CA LYS A 73 -24.13 -0.77 5.58
C LYS A 73 -23.02 0.22 5.95
N LYS A 74 -22.84 0.49 7.24
CA LYS A 74 -21.75 1.37 7.72
C LYS A 74 -20.37 0.79 7.38
N GLY A 75 -20.20 -0.52 7.56
CA GLY A 75 -18.98 -1.22 7.16
C GLY A 75 -18.72 -1.13 5.66
N LEU A 76 -19.76 -1.30 4.84
CA LEU A 76 -19.65 -1.23 3.38
C LEU A 76 -19.26 0.19 2.92
N LEU A 77 -19.83 1.23 3.54
CA LEU A 77 -19.43 2.62 3.26
C LEU A 77 -17.96 2.86 3.62
N GLY A 78 -17.49 2.36 4.76
CA GLY A 78 -16.07 2.45 5.14
C GLY A 78 -15.15 1.74 4.14
N LEU A 79 -15.57 0.56 3.66
CA LEU A 79 -14.84 -0.18 2.64
C LEU A 79 -14.77 0.58 1.31
N ILE A 80 -15.90 1.15 0.86
CA ILE A 80 -15.95 1.96 -0.37
C ILE A 80 -14.98 3.15 -0.27
N VAL A 81 -15.00 3.86 0.84
CA VAL A 81 -14.07 4.99 1.06
C VAL A 81 -12.62 4.53 1.02
N GLY A 82 -12.29 3.41 1.67
CA GLY A 82 -10.95 2.82 1.62
C GLY A 82 -10.49 2.50 0.19
N VAL A 83 -11.37 1.91 -0.62
CA VAL A 83 -11.09 1.60 -2.03
C VAL A 83 -10.88 2.88 -2.85
N VAL A 84 -11.72 3.90 -2.65
CA VAL A 84 -11.59 5.20 -3.35
C VAL A 84 -10.27 5.89 -2.98
N VAL A 85 -9.85 5.86 -1.72
CA VAL A 85 -8.58 6.45 -1.28
C VAL A 85 -7.38 5.75 -1.92
N VAL A 86 -7.40 4.42 -1.96
CA VAL A 86 -6.35 3.61 -2.63
C VAL A 86 -6.27 3.94 -4.12
N LEU A 87 -7.41 3.98 -4.81
CA LEU A 87 -7.49 4.35 -6.23
C LEU A 87 -7.01 5.78 -6.47
N GLY A 88 -7.41 6.73 -5.61
CA GLY A 88 -6.98 8.12 -5.69
C GLY A 88 -5.47 8.28 -5.52
N SER A 89 -4.88 7.56 -4.56
CA SER A 89 -3.43 7.53 -4.33
C SER A 89 -2.66 7.09 -5.59
N TYR A 90 -3.11 6.00 -6.21
CA TYR A 90 -2.48 5.46 -7.42
C TYR A 90 -2.51 6.47 -8.59
N ILE A 91 -3.62 7.19 -8.75
CA ILE A 91 -3.75 8.22 -9.80
C ILE A 91 -2.75 9.36 -9.58
N ILE A 92 -2.61 9.86 -8.35
CA ILE A 92 -1.69 10.97 -8.03
C ILE A 92 -0.24 10.58 -8.35
N ILE A 93 0.18 9.40 -7.94
CA ILE A 93 1.51 8.84 -8.24
C ILE A 93 1.76 8.79 -9.75
N LYS A 94 0.78 8.29 -10.50
CA LYS A 94 0.88 8.13 -11.95
C LYS A 94 0.96 9.48 -12.68
N VAL A 95 0.24 10.49 -12.18
CA VAL A 95 0.30 11.87 -12.70
C VAL A 95 1.69 12.49 -12.49
N ILE A 96 2.30 12.28 -11.33
CA ILE A 96 3.67 12.75 -11.06
C ILE A 96 4.66 12.09 -12.01
N GLN A 97 4.58 10.76 -12.20
CA GLN A 97 5.43 10.05 -13.16
C GLN A 97 5.26 10.55 -14.59
N SER A 98 4.02 10.79 -15.01
CA SER A 98 3.71 11.28 -16.36
C SER A 98 4.21 12.71 -16.62
N THR A 99 4.48 13.49 -15.57
CA THR A 99 5.03 14.86 -15.70
C THR A 99 6.56 14.84 -15.75
N LEU A 100 7.19 13.74 -15.30
CA LEU A 100 8.65 13.58 -15.25
C LEU A 100 9.24 12.94 -16.52
N THR A 101 8.41 12.34 -17.38
CA THR A 101 8.78 11.78 -18.70
C THR A 101 8.45 12.77 -19.79
#